data_AF-A0A7V8WXF6-F1
#
_entry.id   AF-A0A7V8WXF6-F1
#
_cell.length_a   1.000
_cell.length_b   1.000
_cell.length_c   1.000
_cell.angle_alpha   90.00
_cell.angle_beta   90.00
_cell.angle_gamma   90.00
#
_symmetry.space_group_name_H-M   'P 1'
#
loop_
_entity.id
_entity.type
_entity.pdbx_description
1 polymer ?
#
loop_
_entity_poly.entity_id
_entity_poly.type
_entity_poly.pdbx_seq_one_letter_code
_entity_poly.pdbx_strand_id
1 'polypeptide(L)'
;MSRILVVDDEPDIRMLVRVTLGLDGHDVVEAGSGIEALEVVERDPPDLIVLDVMMPELSGWDTLNQLKHHADPHLREIPVLMLTALAGPMDRAKGGIEGAVRHLAKPIAPDDLRTSVLDALSGEPEPEQRRRARNQAMEELARMERGESGAAPSGSVGPRTRFGGLEAVRTDRAPATAPAPDLAAAAAQLTAKQRELLEA
;
A
#
# COMPACT_ATOMS: atom_id res chain seq x y z
N MET A 1 -13.35 12.06 -7.52
CA MET A 1 -12.24 12.27 -8.46
C MET A 1 -11.02 12.47 -7.61
N SER A 2 -10.02 11.61 -7.80
CA SER A 2 -8.75 11.63 -7.05
C SER A 2 -7.61 11.55 -8.04
N ARG A 3 -6.48 12.15 -7.69
CA ARG A 3 -5.24 12.11 -8.46
C ARG A 3 -4.42 10.90 -8.05
N ILE A 4 -4.08 10.06 -9.02
CA ILE A 4 -3.37 8.80 -8.78
C ILE A 4 -2.08 8.82 -9.57
N LEU A 5 -0.96 8.58 -8.90
CA LEU A 5 0.33 8.39 -9.55
C LEU A 5 0.57 6.90 -9.78
N VAL A 6 0.75 6.50 -11.04
CA VAL A 6 1.27 5.16 -11.38
C VAL A 6 2.76 5.26 -11.68
N VAL A 7 3.55 4.41 -11.02
CA VAL A 7 5.00 4.33 -11.16
C VAL A 7 5.37 2.91 -11.56
N ASP A 8 5.89 2.75 -12.77
CA ASP A 8 6.31 1.45 -13.32
C ASP A 8 7.26 1.73 -14.49
N ASP A 9 8.34 0.98 -14.66
CA ASP A 9 9.24 1.18 -15.81
C ASP A 9 8.65 0.64 -17.12
N GLU A 10 7.69 -0.28 -17.04
CA GLU A 10 6.99 -0.84 -18.19
C GLU A 10 5.84 0.08 -18.67
N PRO A 11 5.94 0.68 -19.87
CA PRO A 11 4.91 1.61 -20.36
C PRO A 11 3.53 0.96 -20.55
N ASP A 12 3.50 -0.33 -20.87
CA ASP A 12 2.25 -1.07 -21.06
C ASP A 12 1.49 -1.24 -19.73
N ILE A 13 2.20 -1.40 -18.60
CA ILE A 13 1.58 -1.46 -17.28
C ILE A 13 1.04 -0.09 -16.88
N ARG A 14 1.80 0.99 -17.08
CA ARG A 14 1.30 2.35 -16.82
C ARG A 14 0.06 2.67 -17.65
N MET A 15 0.07 2.30 -18.93
CA MET A 15 -1.08 2.44 -19.83
C MET A 15 -2.30 1.67 -19.30
N LEU A 16 -2.14 0.41 -18.88
CA LEU A 16 -3.22 -0.39 -18.31
C LEU A 16 -3.83 0.29 -17.08
N VAL A 17 -3.00 0.73 -16.14
CA VAL A 17 -3.45 1.41 -14.91
C VAL A 17 -4.15 2.73 -15.24
N ARG A 18 -3.55 3.56 -16.11
CA ARG A 18 -4.11 4.84 -16.54
C ARG A 18 -5.48 4.68 -17.20
N VAL A 19 -5.62 3.75 -18.14
CA VAL A 19 -6.91 3.51 -18.81
C VAL A 19 -7.93 2.96 -17.80
N THR A 20 -7.53 2.00 -16.98
CA THR A 20 -8.43 1.35 -16.02
C THR A 20 -8.99 2.34 -15.01
N LEU A 21 -8.14 3.13 -14.37
CA LEU A 21 -8.55 4.09 -13.33
C LEU A 21 -9.11 5.40 -13.93
N GLY A 22 -8.64 5.79 -15.11
CA GLY A 22 -9.18 6.94 -15.84
C GLY A 22 -10.65 6.73 -16.26
N LEU A 23 -11.04 5.50 -16.61
CA LEU A 23 -12.44 5.15 -16.87
C LEU A 23 -13.35 5.32 -15.64
N ASP A 24 -12.78 5.34 -14.43
CA ASP A 24 -13.49 5.60 -13.17
C ASP A 24 -13.51 7.08 -12.79
N GLY A 25 -12.99 7.95 -13.66
CA GLY A 25 -12.97 9.40 -13.45
C GLY A 25 -11.85 9.86 -12.51
N HIS A 26 -10.81 9.05 -12.31
CA HIS A 26 -9.58 9.49 -11.64
C HIS A 26 -8.67 10.25 -12.62
N ASP A 27 -7.92 11.22 -12.08
CA ASP A 27 -6.82 11.86 -12.80
C ASP A 27 -5.57 11.02 -12.60
N VAL A 28 -5.10 10.33 -13.64
CA VAL A 28 -3.96 9.41 -13.51
C VAL A 28 -2.73 10.02 -14.18
N VAL A 29 -1.70 10.22 -13.37
CA VAL A 29 -0.38 10.66 -13.81
C VAL A 29 0.60 9.50 -13.78
N GLU A 30 1.56 9.51 -14.72
CA GLU A 30 2.52 8.43 -14.92
C GLU A 30 3.93 8.89 -14.53
N ALA A 31 4.71 7.97 -13.97
CA ALA A 31 6.16 8.09 -13.82
C ALA A 31 6.83 6.77 -14.23
N GLY A 32 7.91 6.84 -15.00
CA GLY A 32 8.65 5.68 -15.50
C GLY A 32 9.76 5.17 -14.57
N SER A 33 10.01 5.85 -13.45
CA SER A 33 11.03 5.46 -12.48
C SER A 33 10.72 5.97 -11.07
N GLY A 34 11.38 5.40 -10.07
CA GLY A 34 11.29 5.88 -8.70
C GLY A 34 11.76 7.32 -8.53
N ILE A 35 12.77 7.75 -9.29
CA ILE A 35 13.29 9.12 -9.26
C ILE A 35 12.23 10.09 -9.77
N GLU A 36 11.64 9.81 -10.93
CA GLU A 36 10.56 10.62 -11.50
C GLU A 36 9.34 10.66 -10.57
N ALA A 37 9.03 9.55 -9.89
CA ALA A 37 7.94 9.51 -8.92
C ALA A 37 8.15 10.49 -7.77
N LEU A 38 9.35 10.54 -7.19
CA LEU A 38 9.68 11.47 -6.11
C LEU A 38 9.56 12.93 -6.57
N GLU A 39 10.07 13.26 -7.77
CA GLU A 39 9.92 14.60 -8.37
C GLU A 39 8.45 14.99 -8.58
N VAL A 40 7.62 14.05 -9.03
CA VAL A 40 6.18 14.28 -9.22
C VAL A 40 5.48 14.51 -7.89
N VAL A 41 5.78 13.70 -6.87
CA VAL A 41 5.17 13.82 -5.54
C VAL A 41 5.51 15.15 -4.88
N GLU A 42 6.74 15.64 -5.04
CA GLU A 42 7.12 16.96 -4.52
C GLU A 42 6.44 18.12 -5.26
N ARG A 43 6.28 17.99 -6.58
CA ARG A 43 5.71 19.06 -7.42
C ARG A 43 4.20 19.14 -7.32
N ASP A 44 3.52 18.00 -7.33
CA ASP A 44 2.05 17.90 -7.39
C ASP A 44 1.58 16.61 -6.68
N PRO A 45 1.42 16.67 -5.34
CA PRO A 45 1.15 15.50 -4.51
C PRO A 45 -0.12 14.74 -4.94
N PRO A 46 -0.02 13.43 -5.22
CA PRO A 46 -1.18 12.60 -5.53
C PRO A 46 -1.95 12.20 -4.26
N ASP A 47 -3.20 11.78 -4.43
CA ASP A 47 -4.02 11.19 -3.36
C ASP A 47 -3.66 9.72 -3.10
N LEU A 48 -3.05 9.04 -4.08
CA LEU A 48 -2.63 7.64 -3.99
C LEU A 48 -1.51 7.33 -4.99
N ILE A 49 -0.61 6.42 -4.62
CA ILE A 49 0.47 5.93 -5.49
C ILE A 49 0.28 4.43 -5.74
N VAL A 50 0.34 4.02 -7.01
CA VAL A 50 0.51 2.62 -7.44
C VAL A 50 1.96 2.46 -7.88
N LEU A 51 2.74 1.65 -7.17
CA LEU A 51 4.19 1.61 -7.28
C LEU A 51 4.69 0.21 -7.64
N ASP A 52 5.42 0.09 -8.74
CA ASP A 52 6.15 -1.13 -9.06
C ASP A 52 7.34 -1.36 -8.13
N VAL A 53 7.64 -2.61 -7.81
CA VAL A 53 8.79 -2.98 -6.98
C VAL A 53 10.09 -3.03 -7.79
N MET A 54 10.05 -3.61 -8.99
CA MET A 54 11.23 -4.00 -9.76
C MET A 54 11.51 -2.98 -10.86
N MET A 55 12.04 -1.82 -10.48
CA MET A 55 12.45 -0.78 -11.41
C MET A 55 13.97 -0.60 -11.43
N PRO A 56 14.56 -0.18 -12.56
CA PRO A 56 15.97 0.19 -12.63
C PRO A 56 16.27 1.45 -11.82
N GLU A 57 17.55 1.64 -11.48
CA GLU A 57 18.12 2.79 -10.76
C GLU A 57 17.65 2.93 -9.31
N LEU A 58 16.35 3.17 -9.09
CA LEU A 58 15.73 3.26 -7.78
C LEU A 58 14.57 2.27 -7.70
N SER A 59 14.71 1.28 -6.81
CA SER A 59 13.68 0.25 -6.63
C SER A 59 12.40 0.84 -6.03
N GLY A 60 11.28 0.12 -6.19
CA GLY A 60 10.03 0.50 -5.52
C GLY A 60 10.14 0.48 -4.01
N TRP A 61 10.96 -0.41 -3.44
CA TRP A 61 11.21 -0.44 -1.99
C TRP A 61 11.93 0.82 -1.52
N ASP A 62 12.98 1.23 -2.22
CA ASP A 62 13.72 2.44 -1.87
C ASP A 62 12.86 3.69 -2.07
N THR A 63 12.03 3.70 -3.11
CA THR A 63 11.06 4.76 -3.38
C THR A 63 10.02 4.87 -2.26
N LEU A 64 9.41 3.75 -1.86
CA LEU A 64 8.48 3.69 -0.72
C LEU A 64 9.13 4.19 0.56
N ASN A 65 10.35 3.72 0.86
CA ASN A 65 11.09 4.11 2.05
C ASN A 65 11.33 5.63 2.08
N GLN A 66 11.75 6.23 0.96
CA GLN A 66 11.95 7.67 0.86
C GLN A 66 10.64 8.45 1.05
N LEU A 67 9.53 8.01 0.44
CA LEU A 67 8.21 8.61 0.63
C LEU A 67 7.77 8.58 2.09
N LYS A 68 7.93 7.44 2.77
CA LYS A 68 7.50 7.26 4.18
C LYS A 68 8.38 7.98 5.19
N HIS A 69 9.60 8.35 4.82
CA HIS A 69 10.50 9.17 5.65
C HIS A 69 10.58 10.65 5.24
N HIS A 70 9.87 11.05 4.18
CA HIS A 70 9.89 12.41 3.64
C HIS A 70 9.59 13.50 4.67
N ALA A 71 10.30 14.63 4.72
CA ALA A 71 10.15 15.60 5.82
C ALA A 71 8.73 16.16 6.03
N ASP A 72 7.95 16.30 4.95
CA ASP A 72 6.54 16.69 4.98
C ASP A 72 5.63 15.53 5.43
N PRO A 73 4.91 15.65 6.56
CA PRO A 73 3.97 14.63 7.03
C PRO A 73 2.87 14.28 6.01
N HIS A 74 2.40 15.23 5.22
CA HIS A 74 1.32 14.98 4.26
C HIS A 74 1.77 14.00 3.16
N LEU A 75 3.03 14.09 2.72
CA LEU A 75 3.57 13.19 1.70
C LEU A 75 3.82 11.78 2.26
N ARG A 76 4.21 11.68 3.55
CA ARG A 76 4.35 10.38 4.23
C ARG A 76 3.02 9.62 4.32
N GLU A 77 1.92 10.36 4.46
CA GLU A 77 0.57 9.82 4.63
C GLU A 77 -0.14 9.50 3.31
N ILE A 78 0.53 9.67 2.16
CA ILE A 78 -0.03 9.24 0.88
C ILE A 78 -0.08 7.70 0.84
N PRO A 79 -1.24 7.06 0.60
CA PRO A 79 -1.33 5.61 0.51
C PRO A 79 -0.57 5.07 -0.71
N VAL A 80 0.23 4.03 -0.47
CA VAL A 80 1.04 3.37 -1.51
C VAL A 80 0.59 1.92 -1.68
N LEU A 81 0.08 1.60 -2.88
CA LEU A 81 -0.22 0.25 -3.33
C LEU A 81 0.99 -0.29 -4.10
N MET A 82 1.61 -1.36 -3.60
CA MET A 82 2.68 -2.03 -4.33
C MET A 82 2.07 -2.91 -5.42
N LEU A 83 2.53 -2.76 -6.65
CA LEU A 83 2.23 -3.62 -7.78
C LEU A 83 3.51 -4.40 -8.12
N THR A 84 3.49 -5.72 -8.21
CA THR A 84 4.76 -6.44 -8.39
C THR A 84 4.57 -7.86 -8.92
N ALA A 85 5.56 -8.37 -9.66
CA ALA A 85 5.66 -9.80 -9.97
C ALA A 85 6.11 -10.62 -8.75
N LEU A 86 6.76 -9.99 -7.77
CA LEU A 86 7.16 -10.56 -6.48
C LEU A 86 5.99 -10.47 -5.49
N ALA A 87 5.01 -11.36 -5.65
CA ALA A 87 3.83 -11.41 -4.79
C ALA A 87 3.83 -12.60 -3.82
N GLY A 88 5.01 -13.15 -3.54
CA GLY A 88 5.18 -14.23 -2.59
C GLY A 88 4.77 -13.81 -1.18
N PRO A 89 4.48 -14.77 -0.29
CA PRO A 89 4.16 -14.44 1.11
C PRO A 89 5.25 -13.60 1.80
N MET A 90 6.52 -13.83 1.47
CA MET A 90 7.64 -13.05 2.01
C MET A 90 7.63 -11.60 1.51
N ASP A 91 7.40 -11.39 0.22
CA ASP A 91 7.37 -10.05 -0.39
C ASP A 91 6.22 -9.20 0.16
N ARG A 92 5.04 -9.82 0.33
CA ARG A 92 3.89 -9.14 0.92
C ARG A 92 4.15 -8.77 2.38
N ALA A 93 4.80 -9.67 3.13
CA ALA A 93 5.18 -9.38 4.50
C ALA A 93 6.19 -8.23 4.57
N LYS A 94 7.20 -8.24 3.68
CA LYS A 94 8.19 -7.16 3.58
C LYS A 94 7.52 -5.82 3.36
N GLY A 95 6.64 -5.68 2.37
CA GLY A 95 6.07 -4.36 2.14
C GLY A 95 5.04 -3.91 3.16
N GLY A 96 4.35 -4.82 3.84
CA GLY A 96 3.55 -4.45 5.01
C GLY A 96 4.42 -3.85 6.13
N ILE A 97 5.65 -4.34 6.29
CA ILE A 97 6.63 -3.82 7.26
C ILE A 97 7.21 -2.47 6.79
N GLU A 98 7.56 -2.35 5.50
CA GLU A 98 8.11 -1.13 4.88
C GLU A 98 7.06 -0.02 4.67
N GLY A 99 5.79 -0.30 4.98
CA GLY A 99 4.75 0.72 5.10
C GLY A 99 3.84 0.88 3.89
N ALA A 100 3.80 -0.09 2.98
CA ALA A 100 2.78 -0.17 1.95
C ALA A 100 1.42 -0.53 2.58
N VAL A 101 0.34 0.04 2.02
CA VAL A 101 -1.01 -0.27 2.51
C VAL A 101 -1.54 -1.58 1.92
N ARG A 102 -1.05 -1.98 0.73
CA ARG A 102 -1.46 -3.20 0.04
C ARG A 102 -0.43 -3.66 -0.99
N HIS A 103 -0.46 -4.95 -1.33
CA HIS A 103 0.27 -5.56 -2.44
C HIS A 103 -0.68 -6.16 -3.47
N LEU A 104 -0.36 -5.96 -4.74
CA LEU A 104 -1.07 -6.50 -5.89
C LEU A 104 -0.08 -7.25 -6.77
N ALA A 105 -0.45 -8.47 -7.17
CA ALA A 105 0.38 -9.31 -8.02
C ALA A 105 0.18 -8.94 -9.50
N LYS A 106 1.27 -8.89 -10.26
CA LYS A 106 1.23 -8.94 -11.73
C LYS A 106 0.99 -10.41 -12.18
N PRO A 107 0.14 -10.66 -13.20
CA PRO A 107 -0.70 -9.70 -13.92
C PRO A 107 -1.88 -9.23 -13.06
N ILE A 108 -2.16 -7.93 -13.10
CA ILE A 108 -3.24 -7.34 -12.30
C ILE A 108 -4.57 -7.37 -13.05
N ALA A 109 -5.60 -7.92 -12.40
CA ALA A 109 -6.96 -7.83 -12.91
C ALA A 109 -7.50 -6.39 -12.72
N PRO A 110 -8.17 -5.80 -13.72
CA PRO A 110 -8.73 -4.45 -13.60
C PRO A 110 -9.64 -4.27 -12.39
N ASP A 111 -10.46 -5.27 -12.06
CA ASP A 111 -11.36 -5.22 -10.90
C ASP A 111 -10.62 -5.22 -9.57
N ASP A 112 -9.51 -5.96 -9.47
CA ASP A 112 -8.66 -5.99 -8.27
C ASP A 112 -7.97 -4.63 -8.05
N LEU A 113 -7.49 -4.01 -9.13
CA LEU A 113 -6.91 -2.66 -9.10
C LEU A 113 -7.93 -1.64 -8.61
N ARG A 114 -9.12 -1.64 -9.22
CA ARG A 114 -10.22 -0.71 -8.89
C ARG A 114 -10.64 -0.85 -7.44
N THR A 115 -10.89 -2.07 -7.00
CA THR A 115 -11.29 -2.35 -5.61
C THR A 115 -10.22 -1.89 -4.63
N SER A 116 -8.94 -2.15 -4.93
CA SER A 116 -7.82 -1.77 -4.07
C SER A 116 -7.64 -0.26 -3.95
N VAL A 117 -7.80 0.47 -5.05
CA VAL A 117 -7.76 1.93 -5.09
C VAL A 117 -8.94 2.52 -4.31
N LEU A 118 -10.15 2.02 -4.53
CA LEU A 118 -11.34 2.47 -3.82
C LEU A 118 -11.22 2.24 -2.31
N ASP A 119 -10.79 1.05 -1.89
CA ASP A 119 -10.57 0.72 -0.49
C ASP A 119 -9.54 1.66 0.16
N ALA A 120 -8.44 1.95 -0.54
CA ALA A 120 -7.38 2.79 -0.01
C ALA A 120 -7.78 4.27 0.10
N LEU A 121 -8.58 4.77 -0.83
CA LEU A 121 -9.05 6.16 -0.84
C LEU A 121 -10.26 6.40 0.08
N SER A 122 -11.14 5.41 0.26
CA SER A 122 -12.38 5.56 1.03
C SER A 122 -12.37 4.92 2.41
N GLY A 123 -11.34 4.14 2.72
CA GLY A 123 -11.20 3.40 3.96
C GLY A 123 -10.78 4.25 5.16
N GLU A 124 -10.13 3.59 6.11
CA GLU A 124 -9.54 4.24 7.28
C GLU A 124 -8.39 5.18 6.87
N PRO A 125 -7.99 6.18 7.68
CA PRO A 125 -6.83 7.00 7.38
C PRO A 125 -5.58 6.15 7.10
N GLU A 126 -4.73 6.60 6.20
CA GLU A 126 -3.54 5.85 5.76
C GLU A 126 -2.65 5.35 6.90
N PRO A 127 -2.40 6.10 8.00
CA PRO A 127 -1.62 5.59 9.12
C PRO A 127 -2.21 4.33 9.77
N GLU A 128 -3.54 4.22 9.78
CA GLU A 128 -4.24 3.05 10.30
C GLU A 128 -4.18 1.88 9.31
N GLN A 129 -4.36 2.16 8.02
CA GLN A 129 -4.20 1.16 6.96
C GLN A 129 -2.80 0.54 7.00
N ARG A 130 -1.76 1.39 7.09
CA ARG A 130 -0.37 0.95 7.22
C ARG A 130 -0.14 0.12 8.48
N ARG A 131 -0.69 0.56 9.62
CA ARG A 131 -0.59 -0.20 10.89
C ARG A 131 -1.22 -1.59 10.77
N ARG A 132 -2.38 -1.68 10.13
CA ARG A 132 -3.07 -2.95 9.88
C ARG A 132 -2.27 -3.85 8.96
N ALA A 133 -1.79 -3.34 7.83
CA ALA A 133 -0.97 -4.08 6.87
C ALA A 133 0.29 -4.65 7.54
N ARG A 134 0.95 -3.84 8.38
CA ARG A 134 2.11 -4.27 9.17
C ARG A 134 1.78 -5.39 10.15
N ASN A 135 0.68 -5.27 10.89
CA ASN A 135 0.29 -6.31 11.85
C ASN A 135 -0.02 -7.64 11.14
N GLN A 136 -0.70 -7.58 10.00
CA GLN A 136 -0.96 -8.76 9.16
C GLN A 136 0.33 -9.39 8.64
N ALA A 137 1.28 -8.59 8.17
CA ALA A 137 2.60 -9.06 7.74
C ALA A 137 3.36 -9.79 8.86
N MET A 138 3.36 -9.22 10.07
CA MET A 138 4.00 -9.83 11.24
C MET A 138 3.35 -11.18 11.61
N GLU A 139 2.02 -11.26 11.54
CA GLU A 139 1.30 -12.52 11.78
C GLU A 139 1.61 -13.57 10.72
N GLU A 140 1.69 -13.19 9.44
CA GLU A 140 2.06 -14.08 8.34
C GLU A 140 3.49 -14.64 8.54
N LEU A 141 4.47 -13.79 8.89
CA LEU A 141 5.84 -14.23 9.18
C LEU A 141 5.89 -15.20 10.38
N ALA A 142 5.16 -14.91 11.45
CA ALA A 142 5.11 -15.77 12.62
C ALA A 142 4.48 -17.15 12.34
N ARG A 143 3.56 -17.24 11.37
CA ARG A 143 3.02 -18.52 10.88
C ARG A 143 4.04 -19.29 10.05
N MET A 144 4.73 -18.60 9.15
CA MET A 144 5.79 -19.21 8.32
C MET A 144 6.94 -19.75 9.17
N GLU A 145 7.36 -19.02 10.19
CA GLU A 145 8.41 -19.45 11.12
C GLU A 145 8.05 -20.75 11.85
N ARG A 146 6.77 -20.96 12.15
CA ARG A 146 6.22 -22.17 12.75
C ARG A 146 6.01 -23.32 11.77
N GLY A 147 6.27 -23.13 10.47
CA GLY A 147 6.04 -24.14 9.43
C GLY A 147 4.56 -24.39 9.12
N GLU A 148 3.67 -23.49 9.54
CA GLU A 148 2.23 -23.58 9.27
C GLU A 148 1.98 -23.08 7.83
N SER A 149 2.06 -23.98 6.85
CA SER A 149 1.65 -23.68 5.46
C SER A 149 0.12 -23.71 5.38
N GLY A 150 -0.52 -22.53 5.39
CA GLY A 150 -1.97 -22.38 5.27
C GLY A 150 -2.32 -21.09 4.53
N ALA A 151 -3.17 -21.23 3.50
CA ALA A 151 -3.63 -20.16 2.61
C ALA A 151 -4.05 -18.88 3.38
N ALA A 152 -3.71 -17.73 2.80
CA ALA A 152 -4.21 -16.43 3.25
C ALA A 152 -5.75 -16.46 3.32
N PRO A 153 -6.41 -15.81 4.30
CA PRO A 153 -7.84 -15.62 4.24
C PRO A 153 -8.15 -14.74 3.01
N SER A 154 -8.65 -15.35 1.93
CA SER A 154 -9.26 -14.60 0.84
C SER A 154 -10.53 -13.95 1.38
N GLY A 155 -10.43 -12.68 1.75
CA GLY A 155 -11.55 -11.82 2.08
C GLY A 155 -12.35 -11.49 0.82
N SER A 156 -12.97 -12.49 0.20
CA SER A 156 -14.06 -12.26 -0.75
C SER A 156 -15.30 -11.88 0.06
N VAL A 157 -15.47 -10.59 0.30
CA VAL A 157 -16.71 -10.05 0.88
C VAL A 157 -17.74 -9.97 -0.25
N GLY A 158 -18.44 -11.08 -0.48
CA GLY A 158 -19.72 -11.12 -1.20
C GLY A 158 -20.86 -10.56 -0.33
N PRO A 159 -21.96 -10.07 -0.94
CA PRO A 159 -22.82 -9.07 -0.33
C PRO A 159 -23.80 -9.69 0.68
N ARG A 160 -23.90 -9.08 1.86
CA ARG A 160 -25.05 -9.29 2.75
C ARG A 160 -25.80 -7.98 2.94
N THR A 161 -26.87 -7.85 2.18
CA THR A 161 -27.95 -6.88 2.43
C THR A 161 -28.71 -7.28 3.70
N ARG A 162 -28.86 -6.37 4.66
CA ARG A 162 -30.19 -5.99 5.15
C ARG A 162 -30.16 -4.71 6.00
N PHE A 163 -31.06 -3.81 5.63
CA PHE A 163 -31.44 -2.56 6.30
C PHE A 163 -31.89 -2.77 7.75
N GLY A 164 -31.63 -1.76 8.59
CA GLY A 164 -32.22 -1.59 9.92
C GLY A 164 -31.74 -0.27 10.52
N GLY A 165 -32.63 0.71 10.64
CA GLY A 165 -32.29 2.11 10.92
C GLY A 165 -31.86 2.43 12.35
N LEU A 166 -31.56 3.73 12.50
CA LEU A 166 -31.67 4.63 13.65
C LEU A 166 -30.36 5.12 14.31
N GLU A 167 -30.22 6.43 14.09
CA GLU A 167 -29.92 7.47 15.06
C GLU A 167 -28.47 7.81 15.42
N ALA A 168 -28.28 9.13 15.38
CA ALA A 168 -27.04 9.85 15.48
C ALA A 168 -26.54 9.90 16.92
N VAL A 169 -25.23 9.74 17.08
CA VAL A 169 -24.50 10.34 18.20
C VAL A 169 -23.32 11.10 17.61
N ARG A 170 -23.42 12.43 17.63
CA ARG A 170 -22.27 13.32 17.54
C ARG A 170 -21.46 13.13 18.82
N THR A 171 -20.25 12.60 18.69
CA THR A 171 -19.18 12.90 19.64
C THR A 171 -18.13 13.70 18.90
N ASP A 172 -18.18 15.01 19.13
CA ASP A 172 -17.04 15.89 18.99
C ASP A 172 -15.90 15.34 19.86
N ARG A 173 -14.91 14.72 19.20
CA ARG A 173 -13.60 14.46 19.79
C ARG A 173 -12.61 14.31 18.64
N ALA A 174 -11.88 15.40 18.37
CA ALA A 174 -10.65 15.33 17.60
C ALA A 174 -9.78 14.18 18.13
N PRO A 175 -9.35 13.21 17.31
CA PRO A 175 -8.32 12.30 17.74
C PRO A 175 -7.02 13.10 17.76
N ALA A 176 -6.49 13.30 18.96
CA ALA A 176 -5.10 13.64 19.14
C ALA A 176 -4.27 12.59 18.38
N THR A 177 -3.62 13.02 17.30
CA THR A 177 -2.68 12.24 16.50
C THR A 177 -1.52 11.85 17.39
N ALA A 178 -1.59 10.64 17.96
CA ALA A 178 -0.41 9.98 18.46
C ALA A 178 0.53 9.75 17.25
N PRO A 179 1.83 10.09 17.37
CA PRO A 179 2.75 9.88 16.26
C PRO A 179 2.74 8.40 15.87
N ALA A 180 2.58 8.12 14.58
CA ALA A 180 2.71 6.78 14.04
C ALA A 180 4.05 6.20 14.51
N PRO A 181 4.09 4.97 15.05
CA PRO A 181 5.35 4.39 15.51
C PRO A 181 6.31 4.28 14.32
N ASP A 182 7.50 4.82 14.54
CA ASP A 182 8.64 4.90 13.62
C ASP A 182 8.91 3.54 12.93
N LEU A 183 9.17 3.54 11.61
CA LEU A 183 9.55 2.34 10.84
C LEU A 183 10.71 1.60 11.51
N ALA A 184 11.62 2.34 12.14
CA ALA A 184 12.72 1.81 12.93
C ALA A 184 12.28 0.95 14.14
N ALA A 185 11.15 1.27 14.77
CA ALA A 185 10.63 0.53 15.93
C ALA A 185 9.97 -0.81 15.55
N ALA A 186 9.52 -0.96 14.30
CA ALA A 186 9.00 -2.22 13.78
C ALA A 186 10.12 -3.18 13.37
N ALA A 187 11.14 -2.68 12.66
CA ALA A 187 12.34 -3.46 12.33
C ALA A 187 13.08 -3.95 13.60
N ALA A 188 12.99 -3.19 14.70
CA ALA A 188 13.52 -3.56 16.01
C ALA A 188 12.80 -4.76 16.66
N GLN A 189 11.56 -5.07 16.26
CA GLN A 189 10.76 -6.17 16.80
C GLN A 189 10.90 -7.48 16.00
N LEU A 190 11.59 -7.45 14.86
CA LEU A 190 11.87 -8.64 14.06
C LEU A 190 12.92 -9.53 14.73
N THR A 191 12.70 -10.84 14.76
CA THR A 191 13.70 -11.80 15.19
C THR A 191 14.85 -11.87 14.17
N ALA A 192 16.04 -12.34 14.59
CA ALA A 192 17.18 -12.51 13.69
C ALA A 192 16.84 -13.37 12.46
N LYS A 193 16.06 -14.44 12.67
CA LYS A 193 15.57 -15.33 11.62
C LYS A 193 14.57 -14.62 10.67
N GLN A 194 13.71 -13.75 11.21
CA GLN A 194 12.77 -12.98 10.40
C GLN A 194 13.48 -11.90 9.56
N ARG A 195 14.54 -11.28 10.08
CA ARG A 195 15.39 -10.35 9.29
C ARG A 195 16.09 -11.08 8.15
N GLU A 196 16.71 -12.23 8.45
CA GLU A 196 17.38 -13.06 7.45
C GLU A 196 16.42 -13.51 6.34
N LEU A 197 15.16 -13.83 6.68
CA LEU A 197 14.12 -14.19 5.71
C LEU A 197 13.66 -13.03 4.81
N LEU A 198 13.78 -11.77 5.26
CA LEU A 198 13.38 -10.58 4.49
C LEU A 198 14.52 -9.99 3.63
N GLU A 199 15.76 -10.36 3.96
CA GLU A 199 16.99 -9.98 3.24
C GLU A 199 17.42 -11.02 2.19
N ALA A 200 16.94 -12.27 2.30
CA ALA A 200 17.19 -13.37 1.35
C ALA A 200 16.34 -13.26 0.07
#